data_AF-A0A7S2RNR2-F1
#
_entry.id   AF-A0A7S2RNR2-F1
#
_cell.length_a   1.000
_cell.length_b   1.000
_cell.length_c   1.000
_cell.angle_alpha   90.00
_cell.angle_beta   90.00
_cell.angle_gamma   90.00
#
_symmetry.space_group_name_H-M   'P 1'
#
loop_
_entity.id
_entity.type
_entity.pdbx_description
1 polymer ?
#
loop_
_entity_poly.entity_id
_entity_poly.type
_entity_poly.pdbx_seq_one_letter_code
_entity_poly.pdbx_strand_id
1 'polypeptide(L)'
;CERNPPLSVVKHVIECSPLPSDEVIANRKIPGGQLPLHAACTWGASYDVVQAIIQTYTDGVAICDEMGNLPMHCACFAGASNDILELLFRSYPKAVLSRNVQGSRPLCIVKRLRHPNRNATIQYLKDNVQRLEAIEETPEKNDGMMWV
;
A
#
# COMPACT_ATOMS: atom_id res chain seq x y z
N CYS A 1 -15.56 18.88 8.51
CA CYS A 1 -15.88 17.47 8.80
C CYS A 1 -14.60 16.66 8.72
N GLU A 2 -13.88 16.52 9.83
CA GLU A 2 -12.66 15.72 9.87
C GLU A 2 -13.05 14.23 9.79
N ARG A 3 -12.73 13.59 8.66
CA ARG A 3 -13.03 12.18 8.39
C ARG A 3 -11.95 11.28 8.99
N ASN A 4 -11.65 11.47 10.28
CA ASN A 4 -10.67 10.68 11.02
C ASN A 4 -11.37 10.02 12.22
N PRO A 5 -12.12 8.91 12.00
CA PRO A 5 -12.77 8.21 13.09
C PRO A 5 -11.71 7.72 14.09
N PRO A 6 -11.95 7.82 15.40
CA PRO A 6 -10.98 7.38 16.40
C PRO A 6 -10.74 5.87 16.27
N LEU A 7 -9.52 5.44 16.61
CA LEU A 7 -9.09 4.05 16.50
C LEU A 7 -10.05 3.07 17.20
N SER A 8 -10.63 3.49 18.33
CA SER A 8 -11.64 2.73 19.06
C SER A 8 -12.85 2.39 18.20
N VAL A 9 -13.35 3.35 17.40
CA VAL A 9 -14.48 3.14 16.49
C VAL A 9 -14.09 2.21 15.35
N VAL A 10 -12.88 2.35 14.78
CA VAL A 10 -12.41 1.46 13.72
C VAL A 10 -12.30 0.02 14.21
N LYS A 11 -11.72 -0.20 15.39
CA LYS A 11 -11.62 -1.53 16.02
C LYS A 11 -12.98 -2.12 16.33
N HIS A 12 -13.89 -1.33 16.90
CA HIS A 12 -15.24 -1.82 17.23
C HIS A 12 -16.03 -2.21 15.98
N VAL A 13 -15.91 -1.45 14.89
CA VAL A 13 -16.56 -1.78 13.61
C VAL A 13 -16.02 -3.09 13.03
N ILE A 14 -14.74 -3.39 13.23
CA ILE A 14 -14.11 -4.64 12.82
C ILE A 14 -14.56 -5.81 13.72
N GLU A 15 -14.54 -5.60 15.04
CA GLU A 15 -14.85 -6.63 16.05
C GLU A 15 -16.33 -7.05 16.09
N CYS A 16 -17.27 -6.13 15.83
CA CYS A 16 -18.70 -6.41 15.88
C CYS A 16 -19.25 -7.10 14.61
N SER A 17 -18.39 -7.44 13.64
CA SER A 17 -18.85 -7.99 12.37
C SER A 17 -18.96 -9.53 12.45
N PRO A 18 -20.10 -10.15 12.09
CA PRO A 18 -20.35 -11.59 12.30
C PRO A 18 -19.64 -12.53 11.30
N LEU A 19 -18.71 -12.02 10.49
CA LEU A 19 -17.96 -12.77 9.47
C LEU A 19 -16.45 -12.65 9.77
N PRO A 20 -15.62 -13.62 9.34
CA PRO A 20 -14.17 -13.52 9.46
C PRO A 20 -13.68 -12.20 8.86
N SER A 21 -12.81 -11.50 9.59
CA SER A 21 -12.41 -10.11 9.35
C SER A 21 -11.94 -9.86 7.90
N ASP A 22 -11.28 -10.85 7.31
CA ASP A 22 -10.78 -10.84 5.94
C ASP A 22 -11.91 -10.78 4.89
N GLU A 23 -12.99 -11.52 5.09
CA GLU A 23 -14.15 -11.51 4.18
C GLU A 23 -14.96 -10.22 4.32
N VAL A 24 -15.08 -9.64 5.52
CA VAL A 24 -15.78 -8.37 5.73
C VAL A 24 -15.08 -7.24 4.97
N ILE A 25 -13.75 -7.19 5.08
CA ILE A 25 -12.94 -6.12 4.47
C ILE A 25 -12.84 -6.33 2.96
N ALA A 26 -12.71 -7.57 2.48
CA ALA A 26 -12.67 -7.90 1.05
C ALA A 26 -14.04 -7.74 0.34
N ASN A 27 -15.16 -8.06 1.02
CA ASN A 27 -16.51 -7.94 0.44
C ASN A 27 -17.17 -6.58 0.66
N ARG A 28 -16.73 -5.76 1.63
CA ARG A 28 -17.09 -4.33 1.68
C ARG A 28 -16.22 -3.54 0.71
N LYS A 29 -16.33 -3.86 -0.58
CA LYS A 29 -15.88 -2.95 -1.63
C LYS A 29 -16.76 -1.70 -1.56
N ILE A 30 -16.19 -0.57 -1.17
CA ILE A 30 -16.85 0.72 -1.38
C ILE A 30 -16.88 1.01 -2.89
N PRO A 31 -17.76 1.91 -3.38
CA PRO A 31 -17.87 2.19 -4.82
C PRO A 31 -16.50 2.44 -5.47
N GLY A 32 -16.24 1.81 -6.62
CA GLY A 32 -14.93 1.83 -7.28
C GLY A 32 -14.01 0.65 -6.90
N GLY A 33 -14.54 -0.40 -6.27
CA GLY A 33 -13.78 -1.61 -5.89
C GLY A 33 -12.78 -1.38 -4.76
N GLN A 34 -12.85 -0.26 -4.06
CA GLN A 34 -11.89 0.11 -3.03
C GLN A 34 -12.13 -0.69 -1.74
N LEU A 35 -11.05 -1.18 -1.16
CA LEU A 35 -11.04 -1.69 0.21
C LEU A 35 -11.00 -0.53 1.23
N PRO A 36 -11.42 -0.75 2.49
CA PRO A 36 -11.23 0.22 3.58
C PRO A 36 -9.80 0.77 3.68
N LEU A 37 -8.78 -0.05 3.38
CA LEU A 37 -7.39 0.36 3.34
C LEU A 37 -7.10 1.41 2.25
N HIS A 38 -7.71 1.29 1.06
CA HIS A 38 -7.59 2.31 0.00
C HIS A 38 -8.15 3.64 0.47
N ALA A 39 -9.34 3.62 1.07
CA ALA A 39 -9.95 4.82 1.62
C ALA A 39 -9.09 5.45 2.72
N ALA A 40 -8.58 4.65 3.66
CA ALA A 40 -7.69 5.14 4.71
C ALA A 40 -6.45 5.84 4.14
N CYS A 41 -5.82 5.24 3.11
CA CYS A 41 -4.67 5.84 2.43
C CYS A 41 -5.04 7.10 1.62
N THR A 42 -6.18 7.10 0.91
CA THR A 42 -6.64 8.23 0.10
C THR A 42 -7.03 9.44 0.95
N TRP A 43 -7.64 9.20 2.12
CA TRP A 43 -8.15 10.26 2.99
C TRP A 43 -7.17 10.66 4.11
N GLY A 44 -5.95 10.13 4.12
CA GLY A 44 -4.90 10.52 5.06
C GLY A 44 -5.16 10.08 6.49
N ALA A 45 -5.65 8.85 6.70
CA ALA A 45 -5.82 8.27 8.02
C ALA A 45 -4.50 8.21 8.80
N SER A 46 -4.58 8.20 10.14
CA SER A 46 -3.39 8.07 10.98
C SER A 46 -2.69 6.73 10.81
N TYR A 47 -1.40 6.68 11.15
CA TYR A 47 -0.59 5.46 11.13
C TYR A 47 -1.29 4.31 11.87
N ASP A 48 -1.81 4.56 13.08
CA ASP A 48 -2.46 3.53 13.90
C ASP A 48 -3.71 2.93 13.23
N VAL A 49 -4.48 3.76 12.52
CA VAL A 49 -5.67 3.31 11.78
C VAL A 49 -5.24 2.45 10.59
N VAL A 50 -4.27 2.90 9.81
CA VAL A 50 -3.75 2.14 8.67
C VAL A 50 -3.15 0.80 9.14
N GLN A 51 -2.37 0.82 10.22
CA GLN A 51 -1.78 -0.37 10.82
C GLN A 51 -2.85 -1.35 11.31
N ALA A 52 -3.87 -0.87 12.02
CA ALA A 52 -4.96 -1.73 12.49
C ALA A 52 -5.70 -2.39 11.33
N ILE A 53 -5.96 -1.66 10.24
CA ILE A 53 -6.62 -2.21 9.04
C ILE A 53 -5.74 -3.30 8.39
N ILE A 54 -4.43 -3.05 8.23
CA ILE A 54 -3.50 -4.04 7.65
C ILE A 54 -3.38 -5.30 8.54
N GLN A 55 -3.29 -5.12 9.86
CA GLN A 55 -3.25 -6.24 10.81
C GLN A 55 -4.52 -7.07 10.79
N THR A 56 -5.65 -6.43 10.49
CA THR A 56 -6.94 -7.11 10.37
C THR A 56 -7.06 -7.90 9.07
N TYR A 57 -6.56 -7.34 7.96
CA TYR A 57 -6.57 -8.00 6.66
C TYR A 57 -5.26 -7.72 5.91
N THR A 58 -4.31 -8.64 6.09
CA THR A 58 -2.94 -8.45 5.58
C THR A 58 -2.90 -8.50 4.05
N ASP A 59 -3.63 -9.42 3.41
CA ASP A 59 -3.63 -9.54 1.94
C ASP A 59 -4.22 -8.31 1.22
N GLY A 60 -4.97 -7.47 1.94
CA GLY A 60 -5.55 -6.23 1.43
C GLY A 60 -4.52 -5.24 0.89
N VAL A 61 -3.25 -5.32 1.28
CA VAL A 61 -2.19 -4.46 0.74
C VAL A 61 -1.83 -4.77 -0.72
N ALA A 62 -2.13 -5.97 -1.20
CA ALA A 62 -1.84 -6.45 -2.55
C ALA A 62 -3.05 -6.42 -3.49
N ILE A 63 -4.24 -6.07 -2.97
CA ILE A 63 -5.46 -5.96 -3.77
C ILE A 63 -5.57 -4.57 -4.36
N CYS A 64 -5.89 -4.49 -5.65
CA CYS A 64 -6.15 -3.24 -6.34
C CYS A 64 -7.64 -2.89 -6.39
N ASP A 65 -7.92 -1.59 -6.48
CA ASP A 65 -9.25 -1.07 -6.82
C ASP A 65 -9.58 -1.24 -8.32
N GLU A 66 -10.77 -0.80 -8.76
CA GLU A 66 -11.19 -0.91 -10.16
C GLU A 66 -10.29 -0.13 -11.15
N MET A 67 -9.53 0.85 -10.67
CA MET A 67 -8.54 1.58 -11.46
C MET A 67 -7.15 0.93 -11.43
N GLY A 68 -7.02 -0.24 -10.81
CA GLY A 68 -5.75 -0.93 -10.62
C GLY A 68 -4.85 -0.27 -9.59
N ASN A 69 -5.36 0.67 -8.78
CA ASN A 69 -4.57 1.29 -7.72
C ASN A 69 -4.49 0.35 -6.53
N LEU A 70 -3.27 0.02 -6.12
CA LEU A 70 -2.98 -0.51 -4.78
C LEU A 70 -3.10 0.60 -3.71
N PRO A 71 -3.21 0.25 -2.42
CA PRO A 71 -3.20 1.23 -1.33
C PRO A 71 -1.99 2.17 -1.36
N MET A 72 -0.83 1.69 -1.81
CA MET A 72 0.36 2.53 -1.98
C MET A 72 0.20 3.63 -3.04
N HIS A 73 -0.56 3.39 -4.12
CA HIS A 73 -0.90 4.43 -5.09
C HIS A 73 -1.78 5.50 -4.43
N CYS A 74 -2.77 5.08 -3.64
CA CYS A 74 -3.65 5.98 -2.89
C CYS A 74 -2.87 6.83 -1.87
N ALA A 75 -1.97 6.21 -1.11
CA ALA A 75 -1.12 6.91 -0.14
C ALA A 75 -0.21 7.96 -0.82
N CYS A 76 0.38 7.60 -1.97
CA CYS A 76 1.15 8.52 -2.80
C CYS A 76 0.30 9.66 -3.36
N PHE A 77 -0.94 9.37 -3.75
CA PHE A 77 -1.88 10.38 -4.24
C PHE A 77 -2.27 11.37 -3.14
N ALA A 78 -2.50 10.88 -1.91
CA ALA A 78 -2.83 11.70 -0.76
C ALA A 78 -1.65 12.48 -0.16
N GLY A 79 -0.41 12.10 -0.50
CA GLY A 79 0.77 12.70 0.11
C GLY A 79 1.03 12.19 1.53
N ALA A 80 0.72 10.92 1.79
CA ALA A 80 0.91 10.28 3.09
C ALA A 80 2.36 10.38 3.60
N SER A 81 2.53 10.27 4.92
CA SER A 81 3.87 10.28 5.53
C SER A 81 4.70 9.09 5.10
N ASN A 82 6.03 9.23 5.20
CA ASN A 82 6.95 8.12 4.90
C ASN A 82 6.70 6.91 5.81
N ASP A 83 6.19 7.10 7.04
CA ASP A 83 5.86 5.99 7.95
C ASP A 83 4.73 5.10 7.42
N ILE A 84 3.71 5.71 6.81
CA ILE A 84 2.60 4.98 6.17
C ILE A 84 3.12 4.25 4.92
N LEU A 85 3.99 4.90 4.14
CA LEU A 85 4.59 4.28 2.96
C LEU A 85 5.51 3.11 3.34
N GLU A 86 6.28 3.25 4.41
CA GLU A 86 7.12 2.18 4.98
C GLU A 86 6.29 1.02 5.47
N LEU A 87 5.19 1.28 6.17
CA LEU A 87 4.26 0.25 6.60
C LEU A 87 3.72 -0.54 5.40
N LEU A 88 3.24 0.14 4.36
CA LEU A 88 2.74 -0.51 3.14
C LEU A 88 3.85 -1.25 2.38
N PHE A 89 5.05 -0.68 2.31
CA PHE A 89 6.20 -1.30 1.65
C PHE A 89 6.59 -2.61 2.35
N ARG A 90 6.67 -2.61 3.68
CA ARG A 90 7.01 -3.81 4.46
C ARG A 90 5.98 -4.91 4.31
N SER A 91 4.70 -4.57 4.17
CA SER A 91 3.64 -5.54 3.96
C SER A 91 3.61 -6.07 2.52
N TYR A 92 3.88 -5.23 1.52
CA TYR A 92 3.91 -5.65 0.11
C TYR A 92 4.95 -4.86 -0.69
N PRO A 93 6.22 -5.31 -0.73
CA PRO A 93 7.31 -4.54 -1.35
C PRO A 93 7.10 -4.31 -2.85
N LYS A 94 6.54 -5.29 -3.56
CA LYS A 94 6.28 -5.22 -5.00
C LYS A 94 5.36 -4.06 -5.40
N ALA A 95 4.61 -3.48 -4.45
CA ALA A 95 3.75 -2.33 -4.68
C ALA A 95 4.45 -1.14 -5.34
N VAL A 96 5.73 -0.89 -5.01
CA VAL A 96 6.49 0.25 -5.60
C VAL A 96 6.74 0.09 -7.09
N LEU A 97 6.72 -1.17 -7.58
CA LEU A 97 6.95 -1.52 -8.97
C LEU A 97 5.66 -1.67 -9.77
N SER A 98 4.54 -1.96 -9.10
CA SER A 98 3.22 -2.18 -9.71
C SER A 98 2.74 -0.98 -10.52
N ARG A 99 1.98 -1.26 -11.58
CA ARG A 99 1.33 -0.25 -12.41
C ARG A 99 -0.17 -0.36 -12.27
N ASN A 100 -0.84 0.79 -12.12
CA ASN A 100 -2.29 0.86 -12.22
C ASN A 100 -2.77 0.77 -13.68
N VAL A 101 -4.08 0.85 -13.92
CA VAL A 101 -4.68 0.78 -15.27
C VAL A 101 -4.17 1.89 -16.19
N GLN A 102 -3.76 3.04 -15.64
CA GLN A 102 -3.15 4.14 -16.40
C GLN A 102 -1.66 3.92 -16.69
N GLY A 103 -1.12 2.74 -16.38
CA GLY A 103 0.30 2.42 -16.52
C GLY A 103 1.20 3.17 -15.54
N SER A 104 0.64 3.86 -14.54
CA SER A 104 1.37 4.69 -13.59
C SER A 104 1.81 3.89 -12.38
N ARG A 105 3.12 3.99 -12.04
CA ARG A 105 3.68 3.51 -10.77
C ARG A 105 3.44 4.53 -9.66
N PRO A 106 3.55 4.15 -8.36
CA PRO A 106 3.43 5.10 -7.25
C PRO A 106 4.37 6.30 -7.39
N LEU A 107 5.62 6.07 -7.84
CA LEU A 107 6.59 7.14 -8.10
C LEU A 107 6.12 8.15 -9.17
N CYS A 108 5.41 7.68 -10.21
CA CYS A 108 4.87 8.55 -11.26
C CYS A 108 3.76 9.46 -10.72
N ILE A 109 2.94 8.96 -9.80
CA ILE A 109 1.87 9.73 -9.15
C ILE A 109 2.48 10.89 -8.35
N VAL A 110 3.45 10.62 -7.47
CA VAL A 110 4.06 11.66 -6.61
C VAL A 110 4.75 12.74 -7.44
N LYS A 111 5.38 12.37 -8.57
CA LYS A 111 6.03 13.34 -9.46
C LYS A 111 5.06 14.37 -10.03
N ARG A 112 3.80 13.99 -10.28
CA ARG A 112 2.75 14.83 -10.88
C ARG A 112 2.04 15.71 -9.85
N LEU A 113 2.17 15.41 -8.57
CA LEU A 113 1.50 16.13 -7.48
C LEU A 113 2.45 17.11 -6.78
N ARG A 114 1.87 18.02 -5.96
CA ARG A 114 2.58 19.10 -5.27
C ARG A 114 2.39 19.05 -3.74
N HIS A 115 2.72 17.90 -3.15
CA HIS A 115 2.69 17.73 -1.69
C HIS A 115 3.95 18.31 -1.03
N PRO A 116 3.87 18.82 0.21
CA PRO A 116 5.03 19.40 0.91
C PRO A 116 6.16 18.38 1.14
N ASN A 117 5.81 17.11 1.36
CA ASN A 117 6.75 16.00 1.53
C ASN A 117 7.19 15.34 0.19
N ARG A 118 6.80 15.89 -0.96
CA ARG A 118 7.03 15.29 -2.29
C ARG A 118 8.46 14.82 -2.52
N ASN A 119 9.45 15.67 -2.23
CA ASN A 119 10.85 15.34 -2.52
C ASN A 119 11.35 14.18 -1.64
N ALA A 120 10.96 14.17 -0.36
CA ALA A 120 11.27 13.09 0.56
C ALA A 120 10.63 11.77 0.10
N THR A 121 9.35 11.81 -0.30
CA THR A 121 8.64 10.64 -0.81
C THR A 121 9.21 10.12 -2.13
N ILE A 122 9.59 11.01 -3.05
CA ILE A 122 10.25 10.63 -4.30
C ILE A 122 11.57 9.91 -4.02
N GLN A 123 12.37 10.43 -3.09
CA GLN A 123 13.64 9.81 -2.73
C GLN A 123 13.40 8.44 -2.11
N TYR A 124 12.49 8.36 -1.13
CA TYR A 124 12.10 7.10 -0.51
C TYR A 124 11.66 6.03 -1.52
N LEU A 125 10.79 6.39 -2.47
CA LEU A 125 10.33 5.44 -3.49
C LEU A 125 11.46 5.04 -4.46
N LYS A 126 12.35 5.96 -4.83
CA LYS A 126 13.51 5.63 -5.68
C LYS A 126 14.46 4.65 -4.99
N ASP A 127 14.79 4.91 -3.74
CA ASP A 127 15.72 4.08 -2.97
C ASP A 127 15.16 2.67 -2.82
N ASN A 128 13.87 2.53 -2.54
CA ASN A 128 13.23 1.23 -2.39
C ASN A 128 13.02 0.49 -3.73
N VAL A 129 12.81 1.20 -4.84
CA VAL A 129 12.82 0.59 -6.18
C VAL A 129 14.20 0.01 -6.50
N GLN A 130 15.27 0.79 -6.29
CA GLN A 130 16.63 0.32 -6.52
C GLN A 130 17.00 -0.88 -5.65
N ARG A 131 16.59 -0.86 -4.38
CA ARG A 131 16.80 -1.99 -3.46
C ARG A 131 16.12 -3.26 -3.95
N LEU A 132 14.88 -3.18 -4.42
CA LEU A 132 14.16 -4.36 -4.94
C LEU A 132 14.77 -4.88 -6.23
N GLU A 133 15.11 -3.99 -7.16
CA GLU A 133 15.76 -4.36 -8.43
C GLU A 133 17.13 -5.03 -8.17
N ALA A 134 17.91 -4.54 -7.19
CA ALA A 134 19.17 -5.14 -6.80
C ALA A 134 19.05 -6.54 -6.16
N ILE A 135 17.93 -6.83 -5.49
CA ILE A 135 17.66 -8.16 -4.91
C ILE A 135 17.28 -9.16 -6.01
N GLU A 136 16.56 -8.73 -7.05
CA GLU A 136 16.21 -9.60 -8.17
C GLU A 136 17.42 -9.93 -9.07
N GLU A 137 18.48 -9.12 -9.02
CA GLU A 137 19.71 -9.32 -9.80
C GLU A 137 20.76 -10.23 -9.13
N THR A 138 20.61 -10.66 -7.87
CA THR A 138 21.57 -11.60 -7.26
C THR A 138 21.39 -13.02 -7.81
N PRO A 139 22.35 -13.56 -8.58
CA PRO A 139 22.19 -14.82 -9.28
C PRO A 139 22.62 -15.98 -8.37
N GLU A 140 21.70 -16.56 -7.61
CA GLU A 140 21.84 -17.93 -7.07
C GLU A 140 21.65 -18.99 -8.18
N LYS A 141 22.29 -18.80 -9.34
CA LYS A 141 22.27 -19.74 -10.47
C LYS A 141 23.66 -19.99 -11.05
N ASN A 142 24.70 -19.95 -10.23
CA ASN A 142 26.06 -20.28 -10.68
C ASN A 142 26.80 -21.31 -9.82
N ASP A 143 26.08 -22.18 -9.11
CA ASP A 143 26.66 -23.38 -8.51
C ASP A 143 25.92 -24.63 -9.02
N GLY A 144 26.49 -25.23 -10.06
CA GLY A 144 25.94 -26.40 -10.72
C GLY A 144 26.90 -27.06 -11.69
N MET A 145 28.16 -27.20 -11.27
CA MET A 145 29.11 -28.27 -11.61
C MET A 145 29.11 -28.85 -13.03
N MET A 146 30.17 -28.51 -13.74
CA MET A 146 30.94 -29.37 -14.64
C MET A 146 30.91 -30.86 -14.21
N TRP A 147 30.44 -31.76 -15.07
CA TRP A 147 30.89 -33.15 -15.04
C TRP A 147 31.80 -33.36 -16.25
N VAL A 148 33.02 -33.76 -15.92
CA VAL A 148 34.06 -34.31 -16.79
C VAL A 148 33.58 -35.53 -17.58
#